data_AF-T5LQ89-F1
#
_entry.id   AF-T5LQ89-F1
#
_cell.length_a   1.000
_cell.length_b   1.000
_cell.length_c   1.000
_cell.angle_alpha   90.00
_cell.angle_beta   90.00
_cell.angle_gamma   90.00
#
_symmetry.space_group_name_H-M   'P 1'
#
loop_
_entity.id
_entity.type
_entity.pdbx_description
1 polymer ?
#
loop_
_entity_poly.entity_id
_entity_poly.type
_entity_poly.pdbx_seq_one_letter_code
_entity_poly.pdbx_strand_id
1 'polypeptide(L)'
;MTCGFERKENEMKERKPHKWAYVIKSWAYGYPVQYRFIGSDFWIDEELGGGCPLFDEKNREWRVKPENIVVKTHIGYETDSFAGWGDIFQSALIKPNIQFEFNPDTKKLVKAEVIEK
;
A
#
# COMPACT_ATOMS: atom_id res chain seq x y z
N MET A 1 -60.31 -18.75 -19.91
CA MET A 1 -59.30 -17.68 -20.03
C MET A 1 -58.18 -17.97 -19.05
N THR A 2 -57.13 -18.64 -19.49
CA THR A 2 -55.92 -18.86 -18.68
C THR A 2 -54.94 -17.74 -19.01
N CYS A 3 -54.76 -16.81 -18.07
CA CYS A 3 -53.75 -15.76 -18.14
C CYS A 3 -52.38 -16.40 -17.89
N GLY A 4 -51.59 -16.56 -18.94
CA GLY A 4 -50.21 -17.01 -18.86
C GLY A 4 -49.33 -15.87 -18.34
N PHE A 5 -48.86 -15.99 -17.10
CA PHE A 5 -47.86 -15.08 -16.53
C PHE A 5 -46.48 -15.58 -16.93
N GLU A 6 -45.98 -15.14 -18.09
CA GLU A 6 -44.61 -15.41 -18.52
C GLU A 6 -43.63 -14.68 -17.60
N ARG A 7 -42.99 -15.41 -16.68
CA ARG A 7 -41.76 -14.94 -16.04
C ARG A 7 -40.67 -14.90 -17.11
N LYS A 8 -40.32 -13.71 -17.57
CA LYS A 8 -39.05 -13.50 -18.28
C LYS A 8 -37.93 -13.81 -17.28
N GLU A 9 -37.30 -14.96 -17.43
CA GLU A 9 -35.99 -15.22 -16.84
C GLU A 9 -35.03 -14.16 -17.38
N ASN A 10 -34.73 -13.16 -16.55
CA ASN A 10 -33.64 -12.24 -16.83
C ASN A 10 -32.35 -13.05 -16.78
N GLU A 11 -31.89 -13.48 -17.95
CA GLU A 11 -30.55 -13.97 -18.22
C GLU A 11 -29.57 -12.96 -17.61
N MET A 12 -28.99 -13.29 -16.45
CA MET A 12 -27.95 -12.47 -15.82
C MET A 12 -26.72 -12.53 -16.71
N LYS A 13 -26.66 -11.66 -17.72
CA LYS A 13 -25.46 -11.43 -18.50
C LYS A 13 -24.33 -11.15 -17.52
N GLU A 14 -23.31 -11.99 -17.56
CA GLU A 14 -22.12 -11.88 -16.73
C GLU A 14 -21.56 -10.46 -16.86
N ARG A 15 -21.69 -9.67 -15.79
CA ARG A 15 -21.26 -8.28 -15.81
C ARG A 15 -19.75 -8.28 -15.72
N LYS A 16 -19.09 -7.66 -16.72
CA LYS A 16 -17.65 -7.43 -16.66
C LYS A 16 -17.33 -6.66 -15.37
N PRO A 17 -16.33 -7.08 -14.59
CA PRO A 17 -15.95 -6.39 -13.38
C PRO A 17 -15.54 -4.95 -13.70
N HIS A 18 -15.86 -4.02 -12.81
CA HIS A 18 -15.43 -2.64 -12.93
C HIS A 18 -13.89 -2.56 -13.02
N LYS A 19 -13.34 -1.56 -13.74
CA LYS A 19 -11.89 -1.37 -13.89
C LYS A 19 -11.16 -1.40 -12.53
N TRP A 20 -11.80 -0.83 -11.52
CA TRP A 20 -11.28 -0.70 -10.16
C TRP A 20 -11.93 -1.67 -9.17
N ALA A 21 -12.50 -2.78 -9.61
CA ALA A 21 -13.22 -3.73 -8.75
C ALA A 21 -12.41 -4.14 -7.51
N TYR A 22 -11.09 -4.36 -7.66
CA TYR A 22 -10.20 -4.67 -6.55
C TYR A 22 -10.08 -3.51 -5.53
N VAL A 23 -9.93 -2.27 -6.01
CA VAL A 23 -9.80 -1.08 -5.14
C VAL A 23 -11.12 -0.78 -4.45
N ILE A 24 -12.25 -0.88 -5.15
CA ILE A 24 -13.60 -0.72 -4.59
C ILE A 24 -13.82 -1.75 -3.46
N LYS A 25 -13.48 -3.02 -3.73
CA LYS A 25 -13.58 -4.08 -2.72
C LYS A 25 -12.71 -3.78 -1.50
N SER A 26 -11.48 -3.32 -1.71
CA SER A 26 -10.55 -2.98 -0.63
C SER A 26 -11.05 -1.80 0.21
N TRP A 27 -11.54 -0.74 -0.43
CA TRP A 27 -12.16 0.40 0.24
C TRP A 27 -13.39 -0.01 1.07
N ALA A 28 -14.25 -0.89 0.52
CA ALA A 28 -15.41 -1.42 1.23
C ALA A 28 -15.05 -2.26 2.47
N TYR A 29 -13.86 -2.85 2.52
CA TYR A 29 -13.31 -3.53 3.71
C TYR A 29 -12.59 -2.57 4.68
N GLY A 30 -12.53 -1.27 4.38
CA GLY A 30 -11.87 -0.27 5.22
C GLY A 30 -10.35 -0.17 5.00
N TYR A 31 -9.81 -0.78 3.94
CA TYR A 31 -8.40 -0.58 3.60
C TYR A 31 -8.18 0.83 3.03
N PRO A 32 -7.05 1.48 3.37
CA PRO A 32 -6.71 2.78 2.81
C PRO A 32 -6.49 2.67 1.31
N VAL A 33 -7.07 3.59 0.56
CA VAL A 33 -6.89 3.71 -0.89
C VAL A 33 -6.37 5.08 -1.24
N GLN A 34 -5.78 5.18 -2.42
CA GLN A 34 -5.25 6.42 -2.95
C GLN A 34 -5.74 6.63 -4.37
N TYR A 35 -5.85 7.89 -4.75
CA TYR A 35 -6.07 8.27 -6.13
C TYR A 35 -4.99 9.23 -6.62
N ARG A 36 -4.84 9.32 -7.94
CA ARG A 36 -4.11 10.39 -8.60
C ARG A 36 -4.88 10.86 -9.81
N PHE A 37 -4.67 12.11 -10.21
CA PHE A 37 -5.11 12.56 -11.51
C PHE A 37 -4.22 11.96 -12.60
N ILE A 38 -4.80 11.62 -13.73
CA ILE A 38 -4.02 11.17 -14.90
C ILE A 38 -3.06 12.29 -15.29
N GLY A 39 -1.76 11.98 -15.34
CA GLY A 39 -0.68 12.95 -15.57
C GLY A 39 -0.08 13.56 -14.32
N SER A 40 -0.57 13.20 -13.12
CA SER A 40 0.08 13.54 -11.84
C SER A 40 1.07 12.47 -11.41
N ASP A 41 2.17 12.91 -10.81
CA ASP A 41 3.21 12.04 -10.25
C ASP A 41 2.95 11.64 -8.79
N PHE A 42 2.02 12.32 -8.10
CA PHE A 42 1.75 12.07 -6.69
C PHE A 42 0.38 11.44 -6.45
N TRP A 43 0.34 10.55 -5.46
CA TRP A 43 -0.87 9.89 -4.96
C TRP A 43 -1.42 10.66 -3.77
N ILE A 44 -2.75 10.77 -3.71
CA ILE A 44 -3.51 11.44 -2.66
C ILE A 44 -4.26 10.37 -1.87
N ASP A 45 -4.17 10.43 -0.55
CA ASP A 45 -4.94 9.55 0.34
C ASP A 45 -6.44 9.89 0.24
N GLU A 46 -7.26 8.87 -0.01
CA GLU A 46 -8.71 9.01 0.08
C GLU A 46 -9.13 8.91 1.55
N GLU A 47 -9.72 9.98 2.09
CA GLU A 47 -10.16 10.00 3.47
C GLU A 47 -11.37 9.08 3.69
N LEU A 48 -11.23 8.12 4.61
CA LEU A 48 -12.31 7.25 5.05
C LEU A 48 -13.34 8.08 5.85
N GLY A 49 -14.29 8.72 5.15
CA GLY A 49 -15.38 9.48 5.77
C GLY A 49 -15.82 10.74 5.02
N GLY A 50 -15.08 11.19 4.00
CA GLY A 50 -15.39 12.40 3.24
C GLY A 50 -16.52 12.25 2.19
N GLY A 51 -16.98 11.03 1.93
CA GLY A 51 -18.01 10.72 0.93
C GLY A 51 -17.75 9.39 0.24
N CYS A 52 -18.55 9.07 -0.79
CA CYS A 52 -18.30 7.92 -1.67
C CYS A 52 -17.22 8.28 -2.71
N PRO A 53 -16.12 7.51 -2.82
CA PRO A 53 -15.09 7.78 -3.79
C PRO A 53 -15.64 7.67 -5.22
N LEU A 54 -15.24 8.61 -6.08
CA LEU A 54 -15.66 8.66 -7.49
C LEU A 54 -14.83 7.70 -8.35
N PHE A 55 -14.99 6.38 -8.12
CA PHE A 55 -14.25 5.34 -8.84
C PHE A 55 -14.50 5.37 -10.36
N ASP A 56 -15.64 5.91 -10.81
CA ASP A 56 -16.00 6.01 -12.22
C ASP A 56 -15.40 7.25 -12.92
N GLU A 57 -14.72 8.14 -12.18
CA GLU A 57 -14.16 9.36 -12.75
C GLU A 57 -12.98 9.02 -13.69
N LYS A 58 -13.13 9.38 -14.97
CA LYS A 58 -12.20 8.99 -16.04
C LYS A 58 -10.83 9.64 -15.94
N ASN A 59 -10.71 10.76 -15.23
CA ASN A 59 -9.47 11.51 -15.00
C ASN A 59 -8.69 11.01 -13.78
N ARG A 60 -9.14 9.94 -13.09
CA ARG A 60 -8.47 9.38 -11.92
C ARG A 60 -7.96 7.97 -12.14
N GLU A 61 -6.82 7.71 -11.53
CA GLU A 61 -6.32 6.36 -11.30
C GLU A 61 -6.40 6.05 -9.82
N TRP A 62 -6.74 4.81 -9.50
CA TRP A 62 -6.97 4.36 -8.13
C TRP A 62 -6.06 3.19 -7.81
N ARG A 63 -5.60 3.12 -6.56
CA ARG A 63 -4.90 1.95 -6.03
C ARG A 63 -5.17 1.78 -4.54
N VAL A 64 -4.91 0.59 -4.03
CA VAL A 64 -4.79 0.38 -2.59
C VAL A 64 -3.49 1.01 -2.12
N LYS A 65 -3.52 1.73 -1.00
CA LYS A 65 -2.33 2.39 -0.44
C LYS A 65 -1.28 1.30 -0.13
N PRO A 66 -0.09 1.36 -0.73
CA PRO A 66 0.95 0.38 -0.46
C PRO A 66 1.44 0.52 0.98
N GLU A 67 1.77 -0.60 1.60
CA GLU A 67 2.37 -0.62 2.93
C GLU A 67 3.81 -0.06 2.89
N ASN A 68 4.25 0.51 4.03
CA ASN A 68 5.63 0.96 4.16
C ASN A 68 6.60 -0.21 4.04
N ILE A 69 7.73 0.02 3.37
CA ILE A 69 8.80 -0.98 3.26
C ILE A 69 9.56 -0.99 4.58
N VAL A 70 9.54 -2.13 5.27
CA VAL A 70 10.24 -2.31 6.54
C VAL A 70 11.56 -3.03 6.31
N VAL A 71 12.67 -2.39 6.69
CA VAL A 71 14.02 -2.95 6.64
C VAL A 71 14.54 -3.12 8.07
N LYS A 72 14.95 -4.32 8.44
CA LYS A 72 15.58 -4.62 9.74
C LYS A 72 17.03 -5.00 9.50
N THR A 73 17.94 -4.38 10.24
CA THR A 73 19.37 -4.64 10.09
C THR A 73 20.08 -4.45 11.43
N HIS A 74 21.29 -4.99 11.52
CA HIS A 74 22.21 -4.71 12.60
C HIS A 74 23.18 -3.62 12.15
N ILE A 75 23.29 -2.55 12.94
CA ILE A 75 24.36 -1.56 12.81
C ILE A 75 25.25 -1.72 14.03
N GLY A 76 26.52 -2.05 13.80
CA GLY A 76 27.53 -2.21 14.84
C GLY A 76 28.73 -1.32 14.57
N TYR A 77 29.56 -1.16 15.59
CA TYR A 77 30.86 -0.51 15.47
C TYR A 77 31.93 -1.53 15.82
N GLU A 78 32.87 -1.76 14.92
CA GLU A 78 34.01 -2.65 15.13
C GLU A 78 35.27 -1.80 15.30
N THR A 79 36.08 -2.13 16.29
CA THR A 79 37.36 -1.48 16.55
C THR A 79 38.50 -2.47 16.39
N ASP A 80 39.47 -2.12 15.57
CA ASP A 80 40.76 -2.80 15.55
C ASP A 80 41.71 -2.08 16.51
N SER A 81 41.88 -2.67 17.70
CA SER A 81 42.77 -2.13 18.73
C SER A 81 44.25 -2.14 18.33
N PHE A 82 44.64 -2.96 17.36
CA PHE A 82 46.02 -3.06 16.91
C PHE A 82 46.35 -1.98 15.86
N ALA A 83 45.43 -1.74 14.93
CA ALA A 83 45.60 -0.74 13.87
C ALA A 83 44.99 0.63 14.19
N GLY A 84 44.31 0.78 15.33
CA GLY A 84 43.83 2.07 15.85
C GLY A 84 42.71 2.71 15.04
N TRP A 85 41.99 1.92 14.24
CA TRP A 85 40.82 2.37 13.48
C TRP A 85 39.58 1.64 13.95
N GLY A 86 38.42 2.20 13.62
CA GLY A 86 37.14 1.52 13.76
C GLY A 86 36.19 1.93 12.66
N ASP A 87 35.24 1.05 12.36
CA ASP A 87 34.28 1.23 11.27
C ASP A 87 32.88 0.80 11.69
N ILE A 88 31.90 1.47 11.08
CA ILE A 88 30.49 1.14 11.25
C ILE A 88 30.14 0.12 10.18
N PHE A 89 29.73 -1.06 10.62
CA PHE A 89 29.27 -2.09 9.70
C PHE A 89 27.75 -2.24 9.78
N GLN A 90 27.17 -2.59 8.63
CA GLN A 90 25.77 -2.99 8.52
C GLN A 90 25.73 -4.48 8.17
N SER A 91 24.91 -5.25 8.89
CA SER A 91 24.72 -6.67 8.62
C SER A 91 23.25 -7.07 8.65
N ALA A 92 22.85 -7.91 7.71
CA ALA A 92 21.55 -8.60 7.71
C ALA A 92 21.63 -10.01 8.35
N LEU A 93 22.85 -10.49 8.63
CA LEU A 93 23.09 -11.83 9.19
C LEU A 93 23.06 -11.86 10.72
N ILE A 94 23.28 -10.71 11.34
CA ILE A 94 23.29 -10.54 12.80
C ILE A 94 21.90 -10.08 13.24
N LYS A 95 21.52 -10.44 14.47
CA LYS A 95 20.28 -9.98 15.11
C LYS A 95 20.11 -8.47 14.93
N PRO A 96 19.05 -8.02 14.23
CA PRO A 96 18.81 -6.60 14.01
C PRO A 96 18.68 -5.84 15.32
N ASN A 97 19.30 -4.67 15.38
CA ASN A 97 19.17 -3.71 16.48
C ASN A 97 18.50 -2.40 16.01
N ILE A 98 18.19 -2.27 14.72
CA ILE A 98 17.48 -1.11 14.17
C ILE A 98 16.48 -1.54 13.09
N GLN A 99 15.37 -0.81 13.02
CA GLN A 99 14.35 -0.92 12.00
C GLN A 99 14.19 0.43 11.30
N PHE A 100 14.12 0.38 9.97
CA PHE A 100 13.79 1.51 9.12
C PHE A 100 12.46 1.23 8.40
N GLU A 101 11.60 2.24 8.33
CA GLU A 101 10.39 2.21 7.53
C GLU A 101 10.51 3.26 6.43
N PHE A 102 10.31 2.84 5.17
CA PHE A 102 10.36 3.71 4.02
C PHE A 102 8.99 3.85 3.38
N ASN A 103 8.69 5.07 2.94
CA ASN A 103 7.53 5.30 2.10
C ASN A 103 7.82 4.73 0.70
N PRO A 104 6.97 3.84 0.17
CA PRO A 104 7.25 3.12 -1.08
C PRO A 104 7.24 4.02 -2.32
N ASP A 105 6.51 5.14 -2.29
CA ASP A 105 6.40 6.06 -3.43
C ASP A 105 7.57 7.03 -3.50
N THR A 106 7.85 7.67 -2.37
CA THR A 106 8.90 8.69 -2.28
C THR A 106 10.28 8.08 -2.07
N LYS A 107 10.35 6.81 -1.65
CA LYS A 107 11.57 6.11 -1.23
C LYS A 107 12.30 6.78 -0.06
N LYS A 108 11.61 7.68 0.65
CA LYS A 108 12.16 8.40 1.80
C LYS A 108 11.91 7.64 3.09
N LEU A 109 12.85 7.80 4.02
CA LEU A 109 12.72 7.29 5.37
C LEU A 109 11.55 8.00 6.07
N VAL A 110 10.64 7.21 6.63
CA VAL A 110 9.48 7.66 7.41
C VAL A 110 9.75 7.52 8.90
N LYS A 111 10.38 6.40 9.30
CA LYS A 111 10.63 6.10 10.70
C LYS A 111 11.93 5.29 10.83
N ALA A 112 12.70 5.57 11.88
CA ALA A 112 13.82 4.76 12.32
C ALA A 112 13.65 4.45 13.81
N GLU A 113 13.81 3.20 14.20
CA GLU A 113 13.57 2.74 15.58
C GLU A 113 14.66 1.75 16.00
N VAL A 114 15.27 1.99 17.15
CA VAL A 114 16.22 1.06 17.78
C VAL A 114 15.41 -0.07 18.42
N ILE A 115 15.71 -1.31 18.04
CA ILE A 115 15.08 -2.50 18.58
C ILE A 115 15.99 -3.02 19.69
N GLU A 116 15.77 -2.56 20.93
CA GLU A 116 16.47 -3.11 22.10
C GLU A 116 15.95 -4.52 22.41
N LYS A 117 16.87 -5.49 22.50
CA LYS A 117 16.61 -6.83 23.03
C LYS A 117 17.86 -7.43 23.67
#